data_AF-H2ESU3-F1
#
_entry.id   AF-H2ESU3-F1
#
_cell.length_a   1.000
_cell.length_b   1.000
_cell.length_c   1.000
_cell.angle_alpha   90.00
_cell.angle_beta   90.00
_cell.angle_gamma   90.00
#
_symmetry.space_group_name_H-M   'P 1'
#
loop_
_entity.id
_entity.type
_entity.pdbx_description
1 polymer ?
#
loop_
_entity_poly.entity_id
_entity_poly.type
_entity_poly.pdbx_seq_one_letter_code
_entity_poly.pdbx_strand_id
1 'polypeptide(L)'
;MVTSTLFISVEMMSFSVMLCLLSVFYFRKQLLVVLLSMEFVLLSLFVLVVLVYSSFGQSVSTSFYILILGACEASLGLSLLVVMTRIKGMDMLSLLSLMKF
;
A
#
# COMPACT_ATOMS: atom_id res chain seq x y z
N MET A 1 29.47 -12.33 -3.57
CA MET A 1 29.10 -11.67 -2.31
C MET A 1 27.95 -10.68 -2.49
N VAL A 2 28.05 -9.69 -3.39
CA VAL A 2 26.95 -8.73 -3.62
C VAL A 2 25.67 -9.40 -4.17
N THR A 3 25.81 -10.36 -5.09
CA THR A 3 24.68 -11.12 -5.64
C THR A 3 23.99 -12.01 -4.59
N SER A 4 24.75 -12.63 -3.69
CA SER A 4 24.20 -13.44 -2.58
C SER A 4 23.51 -12.58 -1.52
N THR A 5 24.03 -11.38 -1.21
CA THR A 5 23.36 -10.46 -0.29
C THR A 5 22.07 -9.90 -0.87
N LEU A 6 22.02 -9.64 -2.19
CA LEU A 6 20.79 -9.23 -2.88
C LEU A 6 19.72 -10.32 -2.82
N PHE A 7 20.09 -11.57 -3.10
CA PHE A 7 19.16 -12.70 -3.01
C PHE A 7 18.53 -12.82 -1.61
N ILE A 8 19.35 -12.76 -0.56
CA ILE A 8 18.85 -12.79 0.83
C ILE A 8 17.92 -11.60 1.11
N SER A 9 18.27 -10.38 0.67
CA SER A 9 17.43 -9.19 0.90
C SER A 9 16.06 -9.27 0.21
N VAL A 10 15.99 -9.88 -0.98
CA VAL A 10 14.74 -10.04 -1.73
C VAL A 10 13.81 -11.04 -1.03
N GLU A 11 14.35 -12.16 -0.54
CA GLU A 11 13.59 -13.16 0.23
C GLU A 11 13.01 -12.58 1.54
N MET A 12 13.78 -11.75 2.25
CA MET A 12 13.29 -11.11 3.48
C MET A 12 12.17 -10.11 3.19
N MET A 13 12.30 -9.33 2.10
CA MET A 13 11.27 -8.37 1.68
C MET A 13 10.00 -9.07 1.23
N SER A 14 10.08 -10.17 0.47
CA SER A 14 8.91 -10.93 0.02
C SER A 14 8.08 -11.46 1.20
N PHE A 15 8.75 -11.98 2.24
CA PHE A 15 8.08 -12.42 3.45
C PHE A 15 7.35 -11.28 4.18
N SER A 16 7.98 -10.10 4.26
CA SER A 16 7.36 -8.92 4.89
C SER A 16 6.10 -8.45 4.16
N VAL A 17 6.09 -8.51 2.81
CA VAL A 17 4.94 -8.15 1.99
C VAL A 17 3.80 -9.15 2.19
N MET A 18 4.11 -10.45 2.24
CA MET A 18 3.10 -11.49 2.51
C MET A 18 2.43 -11.29 3.87
N LEU A 19 3.21 -11.01 4.91
CA LEU A 19 2.66 -10.71 6.24
C LEU A 19 1.79 -9.44 6.24
N CYS A 20 2.22 -8.40 5.52
CA CYS A 20 1.44 -7.17 5.39
C CYS A 20 0.11 -7.42 4.66
N LEU A 21 0.13 -8.19 3.57
CA LEU A 21 -1.09 -8.59 2.86
C LEU A 21 -2.02 -9.42 3.74
N LEU A 22 -1.49 -10.36 4.54
CA LEU A 22 -2.31 -11.05 5.56
C LEU A 22 -2.96 -10.06 6.53
N SER A 23 -2.22 -9.07 7.01
CA SER A 23 -2.75 -8.06 7.94
C SER A 23 -3.93 -7.28 7.34
N VAL A 24 -3.91 -6.97 6.04
CA VAL A 24 -5.02 -6.32 5.32
C VAL A 24 -6.30 -7.17 5.38
N PHE A 25 -6.18 -8.50 5.31
CA PHE A 25 -7.33 -9.41 5.42
C PHE A 25 -7.92 -9.46 6.83
N TYR A 26 -7.12 -9.26 7.88
CA TYR A 26 -7.60 -9.24 9.27
C TYR A 26 -8.21 -7.89 9.68
N PHE A 27 -7.64 -6.76 9.25
CA PHE A 27 -8.06 -5.41 9.67
C PHE A 27 -9.14 -4.75 8.79
N ARG A 28 -10.08 -5.53 8.24
CA ARG A 28 -11.10 -5.08 7.26
C ARG A 28 -11.98 -3.91 7.71
N LYS A 29 -12.15 -3.72 9.04
CA LYS A 29 -13.07 -2.71 9.59
C LYS A 29 -12.45 -1.31 9.69
N GLN A 30 -11.12 -1.20 9.74
CA GLN A 30 -10.41 0.06 9.90
C GLN A 30 -9.76 0.43 8.56
N LEU A 31 -10.47 1.20 7.74
CA LEU A 31 -10.03 1.57 6.39
C LEU A 31 -8.68 2.32 6.40
N LEU A 32 -8.37 3.05 7.48
CA LEU A 32 -7.08 3.71 7.67
C LEU A 32 -5.91 2.72 7.81
N VAL A 33 -6.12 1.60 8.52
CA VAL A 33 -5.10 0.55 8.67
C VAL A 33 -4.86 -0.17 7.33
N VAL A 34 -5.91 -0.33 6.53
CA VAL A 34 -5.81 -0.86 5.16
C VAL A 34 -5.02 0.09 4.25
N LEU A 35 -5.22 1.41 4.35
CA LEU A 35 -4.45 2.39 3.59
C LEU A 35 -2.97 2.40 3.97
N LEU A 36 -2.66 2.37 5.26
CA LEU A 36 -1.27 2.35 5.76
C LEU A 36 -0.53 1.07 5.33
N SER A 37 -1.22 -0.07 5.34
CA SER A 37 -0.64 -1.34 4.89
C SER A 37 -0.39 -1.34 3.37
N MET A 38 -1.24 -0.71 2.57
CA MET A 38 -0.97 -0.52 1.14
C MET A 38 0.23 0.39 0.88
N GLU A 39 0.41 1.46 1.66
CA GLU A 39 1.58 2.34 1.57
C GLU A 39 2.88 1.59 1.91
N PHE A 40 2.85 0.72 2.93
CA PHE A 40 3.98 -0.15 3.26
C PHE A 40 4.34 -1.12 2.12
N VAL A 41 3.33 -1.70 1.44
CA VAL A 41 3.57 -2.54 0.26
C VAL A 41 4.21 -1.74 -0.88
N LEU A 42 3.78 -0.50 -1.13
CA LEU A 42 4.37 0.36 -2.15
C LEU A 42 5.82 0.75 -1.83
N LEU A 43 6.13 1.04 -0.56
CA LEU A 43 7.50 1.36 -0.14
C LEU A 43 8.44 0.15 -0.22
N SER A 44 8.00 -1.02 0.21
CA SER A 44 8.79 -2.26 0.08
C SER A 44 9.08 -2.61 -1.39
N LEU A 45 8.11 -2.41 -2.28
CA LEU A 45 8.33 -2.54 -3.73
C LEU A 45 9.31 -1.50 -4.27
N PHE A 46 9.23 -0.24 -3.83
CA PHE A 46 10.19 0.79 -4.22
C PHE A 46 11.62 0.41 -3.84
N VAL A 47 11.85 -0.04 -2.60
CA VAL A 47 13.18 -0.47 -2.13
C VAL A 47 13.69 -1.66 -2.95
N LEU A 48 12.82 -2.64 -3.25
CA LEU A 48 13.18 -3.79 -4.08
C LEU A 48 13.63 -3.37 -5.48
N VAL A 49 12.87 -2.47 -6.13
CA VAL A 49 13.23 -1.94 -7.45
C VAL A 49 14.56 -1.19 -7.39
N VAL A 50 14.77 -0.32 -6.40
CA VAL A 50 16.04 0.40 -6.23
C VAL A 50 17.22 -0.56 -6.08
N LEU A 51 17.08 -1.60 -5.25
CA LEU A 51 18.13 -2.62 -5.04
C LEU A 51 18.45 -3.36 -6.34
N VAL A 52 17.42 -3.79 -7.08
CA VAL A 52 17.59 -4.48 -8.36
C VAL A 52 18.28 -3.56 -9.37
N TYR A 53 17.78 -2.35 -9.60
CA TYR A 53 18.37 -1.41 -10.57
C TYR A 53 19.81 -1.02 -10.20
N SER A 54 20.11 -0.82 -8.92
CA SER A 54 21.48 -0.54 -8.45
C SER A 54 22.44 -1.69 -8.73
N SER A 55 21.96 -2.94 -8.64
CA SER A 55 22.77 -4.13 -8.93
C SER A 55 23.10 -4.30 -10.40
N PHE A 56 22.19 -3.87 -11.28
CA PHE A 56 22.38 -3.85 -12.73
C PHE A 56 23.07 -2.57 -13.24
N GLY A 57 23.41 -1.63 -12.35
CA GLY A 57 24.03 -0.35 -12.71
C GLY A 57 23.12 0.57 -13.55
N GLN A 58 21.82 0.33 -13.54
CA GLN A 58 20.85 1.14 -14.28
C GLN A 58 20.39 2.35 -13.46
N SER A 59 19.95 3.40 -14.16
CA SER A 59 19.44 4.61 -13.51
C SER A 59 18.18 4.32 -12.68
N VAL A 60 18.19 4.75 -11.43
CA VAL A 60 17.09 4.62 -10.46
C VAL A 60 15.89 5.54 -10.80
N SER A 61 15.97 6.33 -11.86
CA SER A 61 14.93 7.29 -12.27
C SER A 61 13.54 6.65 -12.47
N THR A 62 13.49 5.39 -12.92
CA THR A 62 12.23 4.65 -13.13
C THR A 62 11.49 4.35 -11.82
N SER A 63 12.18 4.22 -10.69
CA SER A 63 11.55 3.90 -9.40
C SER A 63 10.78 5.08 -8.80
N PHE A 64 11.16 6.32 -9.12
CA PHE A 64 10.43 7.51 -8.66
C PHE A 64 9.03 7.59 -9.26
N TYR A 65 8.82 7.12 -10.49
CA TYR A 65 7.48 7.08 -11.08
C TYR A 65 6.52 6.18 -10.30
N ILE A 66 7.02 5.06 -9.77
CA ILE A 66 6.23 4.13 -8.94
C ILE A 66 5.81 4.81 -7.63
N LEU A 67 6.70 5.58 -7.01
CA LEU A 67 6.37 6.34 -5.79
C LEU A 67 5.30 7.40 -6.03
N ILE A 68 5.40 8.15 -7.14
CA ILE A 68 4.45 9.22 -7.45
C ILE A 68 3.06 8.63 -7.71
N LEU A 69 2.96 7.56 -8.50
CA LEU A 69 1.71 6.86 -8.74
C LEU A 69 1.12 6.28 -7.44
N GLY A 70 1.97 5.69 -6.59
CA GLY A 70 1.56 5.20 -5.27
C GLY A 70 1.00 6.29 -4.35
N ALA A 71 1.63 7.48 -4.33
CA ALA A 71 1.16 8.62 -3.55
C ALA A 71 -0.18 9.16 -4.07
N CYS A 72 -0.38 9.18 -5.39
CA CYS A 72 -1.67 9.56 -5.99
C CYS A 72 -2.80 8.59 -5.56
N GLU A 73 -2.59 7.28 -5.67
CA GLU A 73 -3.56 6.27 -5.22
C GLU A 73 -3.85 6.38 -3.71
N ALA A 74 -2.83 6.58 -2.87
CA ALA A 74 -3.01 6.79 -1.43
C ALA A 74 -3.84 8.05 -1.14
N SER A 75 -3.61 9.15 -1.86
CA SER A 75 -4.38 10.40 -1.70
C SER A 75 -5.86 10.23 -2.10
N LEU A 76 -6.14 9.48 -3.18
CA LEU A 76 -7.49 9.11 -3.59
C LEU A 76 -8.16 8.25 -2.52
N GLY A 77 -7.47 7.25 -2.00
CA GLY A 77 -7.94 6.41 -0.90
C GLY A 77 -8.26 7.18 0.38
N LEU A 78 -7.41 8.15 0.76
CA LEU A 78 -7.63 9.02 1.91
C LEU A 78 -8.85 9.93 1.70
N SER A 79 -9.01 10.50 0.50
CA SER A 79 -10.16 11.36 0.18
C SER A 79 -11.50 10.60 0.31
N LEU A 80 -11.52 9.34 -0.14
CA LEU A 80 -12.67 8.44 -0.01
C LEU A 80 -12.93 8.09 1.46
N LEU A 81 -11.87 7.84 2.24
CA LEU A 81 -11.99 7.63 3.68
C LEU A 81 -12.68 8.82 4.37
N VAL A 82 -12.28 10.06 4.06
CA VAL A 82 -12.88 11.27 4.65
C VAL A 82 -14.37 11.39 4.27
N VAL A 83 -14.75 11.08 3.03
CA VAL A 83 -16.16 11.08 2.62
C VAL A 83 -16.95 10.00 3.39
N MET A 84 -16.41 8.79 3.52
CA MET A 84 -17.05 7.71 4.25
C MET A 84 -17.21 8.01 5.74
N THR A 85 -16.23 8.65 6.38
CA THR A 85 -16.35 9.04 7.79
C THR A 85 -17.36 10.17 8.00
N ARG A 86 -17.49 11.11 7.03
CA ARG A 86 -18.53 12.15 7.05
C ARG A 86 -19.95 11.58 6.89
N ILE A 87 -20.12 10.54 6.07
CA ILE A 87 -21.42 9.86 5.89
C ILE A 87 -21.76 8.98 7.11
N LYS A 88 -20.77 8.24 7.63
CA LYS A 88 -20.95 7.29 8.73
C LYS A 88 -21.03 7.96 10.11
N GLY A 89 -20.53 9.18 10.23
CA GLY A 89 -20.61 10.00 11.45
C GLY A 89 -21.95 10.70 11.66
N MET A 90 -22.83 10.76 10.64
CA MET A 90 -24.14 11.40 10.78
C MET A 90 -25.29 10.39 10.87
N ASP A 91 -25.42 9.36 10.01
CA ASP A 91 -26.58 8.47 10.10
C ASP A 91 -26.39 7.10 9.41
N MET A 92 -25.79 6.13 10.09
CA MET A 92 -25.68 4.75 9.55
C MET A 92 -27.04 4.01 9.49
N LEU A 93 -28.10 4.54 10.13
CA LEU A 93 -29.44 3.95 10.09
C LEU A 93 -30.35 4.53 8.99
N SER A 94 -30.18 5.79 8.59
CA SER A 94 -31.05 6.40 7.57
C SER A 94 -30.59 6.07 6.15
N LEU A 95 -29.29 6.03 5.87
CA LEU A 95 -28.77 5.71 4.52
C LEU A 95 -29.01 4.25 4.11
N LEU A 96 -28.97 3.31 5.07
CA LEU A 96 -29.23 1.89 4.79
C LEU A 96 -30.72 1.63 4.47
N SER A 97 -31.64 2.47 4.97
CA SER A 97 -33.06 2.41 4.59
C SER A 97 -33.34 3.03 3.23
N LEU A 98 -32.47 3.91 2.72
CA LEU A 98 -32.67 4.63 1.47
C LEU A 98 -32.11 3.85 0.26
N MET A 99 -31.11 3.00 0.47
CA MET A 99 -30.61 2.05 -0.53
C MET A 99 -31.34 0.70 -0.50
N LYS A 100 -32.52 0.65 0.11
CA LYS A 100 -33.46 -0.46 -0.02
C LYS A 100 -34.47 -0.09 -1.12
N PHE A 101 -33.97 -0.11 -2.35
CA PHE A 101 -34.80 -0.18 -3.55
C PHE A 101 -34.43 -1.46 -4.31
#